data_AF-A0A7X2V6P3-F1
#
_entry.id   AF-A0A7X2V6P3-F1
#
_cell.length_a   1.000
_cell.length_b   1.000
_cell.length_c   1.000
_cell.angle_alpha   90.00
_cell.angle_beta   90.00
_cell.angle_gamma   90.00
#
_symmetry.space_group_name_H-M   'P 1'
#
loop_
_entity.id
_entity.type
_entity.pdbx_description
1 polymer ?
#
loop_
_entity_poly.entity_id
_entity_poly.type
_entity_poly.pdbx_seq_one_letter_code
_entity_poly.pdbx_strand_id
1 'polypeptide(L)'
;MKITPMKIIVAFFVILIMGILLFGPYKITSSIFADNIITDPNLSKEFKDYNITSIDYKGENTYFIKTKTGDFVVIRDYISTMNYKWQVYKFKDELEYK
;
A
#
# COMPACT_ATOMS: atom_id res chain seq x y z
N MET A 1 -14.40 -25.18 -38.39
CA MET A 1 -14.45 -23.70 -38.24
C MET A 1 -13.03 -23.17 -38.33
N LYS A 2 -12.67 -22.39 -39.37
CA LYS A 2 -11.29 -21.87 -39.50
C LYS A 2 -11.09 -20.75 -38.47
N ILE A 3 -10.02 -20.85 -37.68
CA ILE A 3 -9.61 -19.80 -36.75
C ILE A 3 -8.85 -18.76 -37.56
N THR A 4 -9.40 -17.56 -37.65
CA THR A 4 -8.75 -16.44 -38.33
C THR A 4 -7.79 -15.74 -37.36
N PRO A 5 -6.72 -15.10 -37.86
CA PRO A 5 -5.74 -14.39 -37.00
C PRO A 5 -6.40 -13.34 -36.10
N MET A 6 -7.48 -12.70 -36.57
CA MET A 6 -8.29 -11.77 -35.79
C MET A 6 -8.90 -12.41 -34.53
N LYS A 7 -9.36 -13.67 -34.60
CA LYS A 7 -9.92 -14.38 -33.44
C LYS A 7 -8.85 -14.71 -32.39
N ILE A 8 -7.61 -14.97 -32.83
CA ILE A 8 -6.47 -15.22 -31.95
C ILE A 8 -6.09 -13.95 -31.19
N ILE A 9 -6.05 -12.80 -31.89
CA ILE A 9 -5.76 -11.50 -31.29
C ILE A 9 -6.83 -11.13 -30.24
N VAL A 10 -8.11 -11.32 -30.59
CA VAL A 10 -9.21 -11.05 -29.65
C VAL A 10 -9.13 -11.98 -28.43
N ALA A 11 -8.88 -13.27 -28.62
CA ALA A 11 -8.73 -14.22 -27.51
C ALA A 11 -7.55 -13.84 -26.59
N PHE A 12 -6.43 -13.42 -27.16
CA PHE A 12 -5.27 -12.93 -26.40
C PHE A 12 -5.63 -11.71 -25.55
N PHE A 13 -6.32 -10.71 -26.12
CA PHE A 13 -6.76 -9.53 -25.37
C PHE A 13 -7.75 -9.86 -24.25
N VAL A 14 -8.67 -10.81 -24.48
CA VAL A 14 -9.61 -11.25 -23.44
C VAL A 14 -8.87 -11.91 -22.27
N ILE A 15 -7.88 -12.76 -22.55
CA ILE A 15 -7.06 -13.41 -21.52
C ILE A 15 -6.21 -12.36 -20.77
N LEU A 16 -5.64 -11.39 -21.49
CA LEU A 16 -4.87 -10.30 -20.89
C LEU A 16 -5.72 -9.46 -19.92
N ILE A 17 -6.93 -9.06 -20.35
CA ILE A 17 -7.86 -8.30 -19.52
C ILE A 17 -8.29 -9.11 -18.30
N MET A 18 -8.61 -10.40 -18.47
CA MET A 18 -8.90 -11.29 -17.33
C MET A 18 -7.72 -11.39 -16.36
N GLY A 19 -6.48 -11.49 -16.87
CA GLY A 19 -5.29 -11.48 -16.03
C GLY A 19 -5.17 -10.20 -15.21
N ILE A 20 -5.35 -9.04 -15.82
CA ILE A 20 -5.29 -7.73 -15.13
C ILE A 20 -6.40 -7.61 -14.08
N LEU A 21 -7.60 -8.13 -14.35
CA LEU A 21 -8.72 -8.12 -13.39
C LEU A 21 -8.46 -9.05 -12.20
N LEU A 22 -7.87 -10.23 -12.43
CA LEU A 22 -7.55 -11.20 -11.38
C LEU A 22 -6.40 -10.73 -10.47
N PHE A 23 -5.38 -10.08 -11.05
CA PHE A 23 -4.26 -9.50 -10.31
C PHE A 23 -4.47 -8.01 -10.00
N GLY A 24 -5.74 -7.59 -9.87
CA GLY A 24 -6.22 -6.21 -9.82
C GLY A 24 -5.19 -5.15 -9.39
N PRO A 25 -5.06 -4.05 -10.15
CA PRO A 25 -3.99 -3.06 -9.96
C PRO A 25 -3.94 -2.49 -8.54
N TYR A 26 -5.05 -2.52 -7.79
CA TYR A 26 -5.15 -2.07 -6.40
C TYR A 26 -4.07 -2.61 -5.46
N LYS A 27 -3.70 -3.90 -5.55
CA LYS A 27 -2.68 -4.46 -4.66
C LYS A 27 -1.27 -4.00 -5.02
N ILE A 28 -0.99 -3.88 -6.31
CA ILE A 28 0.33 -3.47 -6.81
C ILE A 28 0.50 -1.96 -6.62
N THR A 29 -0.50 -1.16 -6.98
CA THR A 29 -0.44 0.30 -6.85
C THR A 29 -0.33 0.74 -5.39
N SER A 30 -1.07 0.13 -4.45
CA SER A 30 -0.99 0.50 -3.03
C SER A 30 0.40 0.27 -2.43
N SER A 31 1.13 -0.77 -2.86
CA SER A 31 2.52 -0.99 -2.45
C SER A 31 3.49 0.01 -3.07
N ILE A 32 3.32 0.36 -4.35
CA ILE A 32 4.17 1.33 -5.06
C ILE A 32 3.95 2.76 -4.55
N PHE A 33 2.73 3.08 -4.14
CA PHE A 33 2.37 4.40 -3.63
C PHE A 33 2.39 4.48 -2.09
N ALA A 34 2.94 3.46 -1.40
CA ALA A 34 3.06 3.47 0.06
C ALA A 34 3.90 4.65 0.54
N ASP A 35 4.95 5.03 -0.19
CA ASP A 35 5.82 6.15 0.15
C ASP A 35 5.12 7.51 0.14
N ASN A 36 4.03 7.64 -0.63
CA ASN A 36 3.31 8.91 -0.75
C ASN A 36 2.54 9.29 0.52
N ILE A 37 2.37 8.40 1.50
CA ILE A 37 1.62 8.74 2.73
C ILE A 37 2.28 9.87 3.52
N ILE A 38 3.60 10.02 3.46
CA ILE A 38 4.36 11.07 4.17
C ILE A 38 4.18 12.45 3.52
N THR A 39 3.62 12.49 2.30
CA THR A 39 3.27 13.76 1.66
C THR A 39 2.00 14.38 2.25
N ASP A 40 1.20 13.59 2.97
CA ASP A 40 0.04 14.08 3.71
C ASP A 40 0.51 15.05 4.83
N PRO A 41 0.06 16.31 4.83
CA PRO A 41 0.49 17.30 5.81
C PRO A 41 0.25 16.91 7.28
N ASN A 42 -0.76 16.07 7.54
CA ASN A 42 -1.07 15.62 8.91
C ASN A 42 -0.06 14.59 9.40
N LEU A 43 0.38 13.68 8.52
CA LEU A 43 1.36 12.65 8.86
C LEU A 43 2.80 13.18 8.76
N SER A 44 3.08 14.01 7.76
CA SER A 44 4.41 14.60 7.50
C SER A 44 4.97 15.33 8.73
N LYS A 45 4.11 16.03 9.47
CA LYS A 45 4.50 16.75 10.69
C LYS A 45 5.02 15.82 11.79
N GLU A 46 4.43 14.63 11.93
CA GLU A 46 4.85 13.66 12.95
C GLU A 46 6.21 13.03 12.63
N PHE A 47 6.54 12.91 11.34
CA PHE A 47 7.78 12.27 10.89
C PHE A 47 8.87 13.25 10.42
N LYS A 48 8.68 14.56 10.58
CA LYS A 48 9.60 15.59 10.07
C LYS A 48 11.04 15.45 10.59
N ASP A 49 11.18 15.04 11.85
CA ASP A 49 12.48 14.88 12.52
C ASP A 49 13.00 13.43 12.46
N TYR A 50 12.27 12.54 11.79
CA TYR A 50 12.64 11.14 11.65
C TYR A 50 13.31 10.88 10.30
N ASN A 51 14.43 10.17 10.35
CA ASN A 51 15.07 9.68 9.13
C ASN A 51 14.39 8.36 8.72
N ILE A 52 13.37 8.47 7.87
CA ILE A 52 12.62 7.33 7.32
C ILE A 52 13.53 6.56 6.36
N THR A 53 13.66 5.25 6.59
CA THR A 53 14.43 4.34 5.75
C THR A 53 13.56 3.58 4.77
N SER A 54 12.34 3.18 5.18
CA SER A 54 11.39 2.51 4.30
C SER A 54 9.95 2.61 4.81
N ILE A 55 8.98 2.47 3.90
CA ILE A 55 7.55 2.44 4.22
C ILE A 55 6.93 1.23 3.54
N ASP A 56 6.46 0.28 4.33
CA ASP A 56 5.84 -0.95 3.84
C ASP A 56 4.32 -0.88 4.02
N TYR A 57 3.56 -0.98 2.94
CA TYR A 57 2.11 -1.19 3.05
C TYR A 57 1.80 -2.62 3.51
N LYS A 58 1.02 -2.77 4.60
CA LYS A 58 0.66 -4.06 5.19
C LYS A 58 -0.77 -4.51 4.88
N GLY A 59 -1.55 -3.70 4.16
CA GLY A 59 -2.97 -3.96 3.90
C GLY A 59 -3.88 -3.19 4.86
N GLU A 60 -5.18 -3.16 4.58
CA GLU A 60 -6.20 -2.54 5.45
C GLU A 60 -5.87 -1.10 5.89
N ASN A 61 -5.27 -0.32 4.98
CA ASN A 61 -4.79 1.04 5.25
C ASN A 61 -3.75 1.16 6.39
N THR A 62 -3.03 0.07 6.65
CA THR A 62 -1.95 -0.03 7.63
C THR A 62 -0.60 0.00 6.92
N TYR A 63 0.33 0.78 7.48
CA TYR A 63 1.66 1.02 6.97
C TYR A 63 2.68 0.80 8.08
N PHE A 64 3.81 0.20 7.74
CA PHE A 64 4.93 0.03 8.65
C PHE A 64 6.05 0.96 8.21
N ILE A 65 6.35 1.97 9.02
CA ILE A 65 7.38 2.96 8.74
C ILE A 65 8.62 2.60 9.54
N LYS A 66 9.71 2.31 8.85
CA LYS A 66 11.01 2.10 9.47
C LYS A 66 11.77 3.41 9.50
N THR A 67 12.38 3.70 10.64
CA THR A 67 13.26 4.86 10.80
C THR A 67 14.56 4.45 11.47
N LYS A 68 15.57 5.31 11.43
CA LYS A 68 16.84 5.04 12.14
C LYS A 68 16.71 4.98 13.66
N THR A 69 15.69 5.59 14.23
CA THR A 69 15.53 5.77 15.69
C THR A 69 14.42 4.91 16.29
N GLY A 70 13.64 4.23 15.46
CA GLY A 70 12.58 3.34 15.87
C GLY A 70 11.56 3.10 14.76
N ASP A 71 10.87 1.98 14.83
CA ASP A 71 9.85 1.62 13.85
C ASP A 71 8.46 2.04 14.34
N PHE A 72 7.56 2.28 13.39
CA PHE A 72 6.22 2.76 13.64
C PHE A 72 5.19 2.00 12.81
N VAL A 73 4.02 1.78 13.39
CA VAL A 73 2.82 1.33 12.69
C VAL A 73 1.90 2.53 12.52
N VAL A 74 1.50 2.81 11.29
CA VAL A 74 0.62 3.92 10.94
C VAL A 74 -0.64 3.37 10.30
N ILE A 75 -1.80 3.77 10.81
CA ILE A 75 -3.10 3.32 10.33
C ILE A 75 -3.88 4.54 9.84
N ARG A 76 -4.43 4.45 8.62
CA ARG A 76 -5.40 5.42 8.14
C ARG A 76 -6.81 4.99 8.55
N ASP A 77 -7.33 5.63 9.58
CA ASP A 77 -8.65 5.35 10.15
C ASP A 77 -9.70 6.26 9.50
N TYR A 78 -10.62 5.65 8.75
CA TYR A 78 -11.67 6.37 8.03
C TYR A 78 -12.88 6.60 8.93
N ILE A 79 -13.14 7.88 9.25
CA ILE A 79 -14.35 8.31 9.97
C ILE A 79 -15.54 8.34 9.01
N SER A 80 -15.30 8.65 7.74
CA SER A 80 -16.26 8.56 6.65
C SER A 80 -15.55 8.25 5.33
N THR A 81 -16.32 8.10 4.24
CA THR A 81 -15.76 7.85 2.90
C THR A 81 -14.76 8.93 2.44
N MET A 82 -14.89 10.16 2.95
CA MET A 82 -14.04 11.30 2.58
C MET A 82 -13.15 11.81 3.72
N ASN A 83 -13.41 11.40 4.97
CA ASN A 83 -12.69 11.89 6.13
C ASN A 83 -11.94 10.74 6.79
N TYR A 84 -10.65 10.94 7.02
CA TYR A 84 -9.81 10.01 7.76
C TYR A 84 -8.91 10.74 8.73
N LYS A 85 -8.35 9.98 9.67
CA LYS A 85 -7.28 10.42 10.57
C LYS A 85 -6.15 9.40 10.53
N TRP A 86 -4.95 9.87 10.77
CA TRP A 86 -3.81 9.00 10.97
C TRP A 86 -3.71 8.61 12.44
N GLN A 87 -3.48 7.33 12.69
CA GLN A 87 -3.12 6.82 14.00
C GLN A 87 -1.68 6.31 13.92
N VAL A 88 -0.80 6.82 14.78
CA VAL A 88 0.63 6.49 14.78
C VAL A 88 0.98 5.79 16.08
N TYR A 89 1.51 4.58 15.96
CA TYR A 89 1.92 3.74 17.07
C TYR A 89 3.41 3.47 16.95
N LYS A 90 4.16 3.68 18.03
CA LYS A 90 5.55 3.23 18.08
C LYS A 90 5.56 1.72 18.15
N PHE A 91 6.22 1.07 17.20
CA PHE A 91 6.41 -0.37 17.24
C PHE A 91 7.43 -0.69 18.33
N LYS A 92 7.04 -1.57 19.24
CA LYS A 92 7.91 -2.07 20.29
C LYS A 92 8.01 -3.58 20.06
N ASP A 93 9.21 -4.04 19.73
CA ASP A 93 9.47 -5.45 19.52
C ASP A 93 9.54 -6.15 20.89
N GLU A 94 8.37 -6.30 21.53
CA GLU A 94 8.25 -7.05 22.78
C GLU A 94 8.13 -8.54 22.46
N LEU A 95 9.24 -9.13 22.02
CA LEU A 95 9.52 -10.54 22.30
C LEU A 95 10.29 -10.60 23.63
N GLU A 96 9.66 -10.17 24.72
CA GLU A 96 10.10 -10.57 26.06
C GLU A 96 9.72 -12.06 26.25
N TYR A 97 10.61 -12.95 25.79
CA TYR A 97 10.63 -14.31 26.33
C TYR A 97 11.06 -14.21 27.80
N LYS A 98 10.10 -14.30 28.72
CA LYS A 98 10.34 -14.66 30.12
C LYS A 98 10.44 -16.17 30.27
#